data_AF-A0A9E4NPN8-F1
#
_entry.id   AF-A0A9E4NPN8-F1
#
_cell.length_a   1.000
_cell.length_b   1.000
_cell.length_c   1.000
_cell.angle_alpha   90.00
_cell.angle_beta   90.00
_cell.angle_gamma   90.00
#
_symmetry.space_group_name_H-M   'P 1'
#
loop_
_entity.id
_entity.type
_entity.pdbx_description
1 polymer ?
#
loop_
_entity_poly.entity_id
_entity_poly.type
_entity_poly.pdbx_seq_one_letter_code
_entity_poly.pdbx_strand_id
1 'polypeptide(L)'
;MKGSLKVIVLVSISLMLAMQGCGGGGGSSDDPADTGESNNNDSTADNSNSGYTGLDSQATVDESNAKDLAIAAASGIAQAVEEESISAPFSVPGAAARSYEPTEEMHQQTTAEVCTQGGEAIVEEVTEETDHWVNVFSLNNCSYGEGLHIYTFTGRVRHTYSKQSNAFDYVMTGTVSSASSQSTDIDWRVACDANFRCNMSSDFQGFDGRSYRVTEIEVTDDGNSVYTAAGRIYDPIHGYIDVTTEIPFTMGCENGQPGSGRLNFTGTDQTFGYIEFVSCTEYVVATSNGTANSYTW
;
A
#
# COMPACT_ATOMS: atom_id res chain seq x y z
N MET A 1 38.07 -28.73 38.35
CA MET A 1 37.95 -28.44 39.79
C MET A 1 37.58 -26.97 39.95
N LYS A 2 36.45 -26.71 40.65
CA LYS A 2 35.97 -25.41 41.17
C LYS A 2 35.77 -24.29 40.12
N GLY A 3 34.58 -23.86 39.74
CA GLY A 3 33.31 -23.78 40.47
C GLY A 3 33.06 -22.31 40.86
N SER A 4 32.08 -21.66 40.25
CA SER A 4 31.27 -20.61 40.88
C SER A 4 30.06 -20.30 39.99
N LEU A 5 28.99 -21.07 40.21
CA LEU A 5 27.62 -20.72 39.87
C LEU A 5 27.27 -19.37 40.52
N LYS A 6 26.79 -18.39 39.74
CA LYS A 6 26.03 -17.26 40.30
C LYS A 6 24.57 -17.46 39.92
N VAL A 7 23.81 -17.88 40.93
CA VAL A 7 22.36 -17.90 40.98
C VAL A 7 21.89 -16.44 41.00
N ILE A 8 21.16 -16.01 39.96
CA ILE A 8 20.39 -14.76 39.99
C ILE A 8 18.94 -15.17 40.26
N VAL A 9 18.47 -14.78 41.44
CA VAL A 9 17.12 -15.02 41.94
C VAL A 9 16.14 -14.12 41.18
N LEU A 10 15.05 -14.74 40.73
CA LEU A 10 13.84 -14.09 40.22
C LEU A 10 13.29 -13.07 41.22
N VAL A 11 12.97 -11.88 40.72
CA VAL A 11 11.96 -11.01 41.34
C VAL A 11 10.91 -10.72 40.28
N SER A 12 9.83 -11.51 40.30
CA SER A 12 8.57 -11.21 39.62
C SER A 12 7.96 -9.95 40.23
N ILE A 13 7.93 -8.86 39.46
CA ILE A 13 7.08 -7.70 39.73
C ILE A 13 5.88 -7.84 38.80
N SER A 14 4.80 -8.39 39.34
CA SER A 14 3.47 -8.35 38.75
C SER A 14 2.94 -6.93 38.83
N LEU A 15 3.02 -6.17 37.75
CA LEU A 15 2.36 -4.88 37.62
C LEU A 15 1.00 -5.09 36.96
N MET A 16 -0.04 -5.19 37.80
CA MET A 16 -1.42 -4.99 37.38
C MET A 16 -1.60 -3.52 37.02
N LEU A 17 -1.78 -3.21 35.74
CA LEU A 17 -2.34 -1.94 35.30
C LEU A 17 -3.77 -2.18 34.85
N ALA A 18 -4.66 -1.49 35.55
CA ALA A 18 -6.09 -1.51 35.39
C ALA A 18 -6.49 -1.02 33.99
N MET A 19 -7.48 -1.71 33.42
CA MET A 19 -8.29 -1.17 32.33
C MET A 19 -8.94 0.14 32.80
N GLN A 20 -8.66 1.22 32.10
CA GLN A 20 -9.56 2.35 32.00
C GLN A 20 -10.07 2.40 30.57
N GLY A 21 -11.35 2.05 30.43
CA GLY A 21 -12.11 2.43 29.25
C GLY A 21 -12.29 3.94 29.25
N CYS A 22 -11.96 4.55 28.12
CA CYS A 22 -12.52 5.83 27.72
C CYS A 22 -13.42 5.55 26.52
N GLY A 23 -14.73 5.56 26.77
CA GLY A 23 -15.72 5.71 25.73
C GLY A 23 -15.92 7.20 25.44
N GLY A 24 -16.06 7.52 24.16
CA GLY A 24 -16.39 8.83 23.61
C GLY A 24 -15.96 8.81 22.14
N GLY A 25 -16.83 8.61 21.15
CA GLY A 25 -18.14 9.25 21.00
C GLY A 25 -17.95 10.59 20.30
N GLY A 26 -17.53 10.55 19.03
CA GLY A 26 -17.44 11.71 18.15
C GLY A 26 -17.96 11.31 16.77
N GLY A 27 -19.23 11.61 16.52
CA GLY A 27 -19.80 11.51 15.18
C GLY A 27 -19.39 12.73 14.38
N SER A 28 -18.60 12.52 13.33
CA SER A 28 -18.71 13.33 12.12
C SER A 28 -19.55 12.52 11.15
N SER A 29 -20.72 13.07 10.87
CA SER A 29 -21.59 12.64 9.79
C SER A 29 -20.95 13.04 8.47
N ASP A 30 -20.09 12.18 7.94
CA ASP A 30 -19.91 12.10 6.49
C ASP A 30 -20.97 11.10 6.03
N ASP A 31 -22.08 11.65 5.58
CA ASP A 31 -23.20 10.92 5.02
C ASP A 31 -22.72 10.26 3.72
N PRO A 32 -22.59 8.93 3.61
CA PRO A 32 -22.16 8.27 2.37
C PRO A 32 -23.32 8.15 1.35
N ALA A 33 -24.30 9.05 1.45
CA ALA A 33 -25.55 8.99 0.71
C ALA A 33 -25.97 10.36 0.17
N ASP A 34 -25.07 11.07 -0.51
CA ASP A 34 -25.52 12.00 -1.55
C ASP A 34 -25.53 11.31 -2.93
N THR A 35 -26.46 10.37 -3.09
CA THR A 35 -26.79 9.80 -4.40
C THR A 35 -27.92 10.60 -5.06
N GLY A 36 -27.95 11.94 -4.97
CA GLY A 36 -29.19 12.63 -5.35
C GLY A 36 -29.20 14.10 -5.72
N GLU A 37 -28.15 14.90 -5.60
CA GLU A 37 -28.22 16.33 -5.99
C GLU A 37 -27.53 16.66 -7.32
N SER A 38 -28.35 16.88 -8.37
CA SER A 38 -27.99 17.29 -9.74
C SER A 38 -27.54 18.76 -9.84
N ASN A 39 -26.77 19.27 -8.88
CA ASN A 39 -26.34 20.66 -8.86
C ASN A 39 -24.83 20.75 -9.10
N ASN A 40 -24.47 20.88 -10.38
CA ASN A 40 -23.13 21.12 -10.91
C ASN A 40 -22.35 22.18 -10.11
N ASN A 41 -21.56 21.78 -9.12
CA ASN A 41 -20.30 22.46 -8.76
C ASN A 41 -19.42 21.68 -7.76
N ASP A 42 -19.50 20.36 -7.71
CA ASP A 42 -18.50 19.57 -7.01
C ASP A 42 -17.37 19.20 -8.00
N SER A 43 -16.24 19.91 -7.89
CA SER A 43 -15.02 19.62 -8.65
C SER A 43 -13.98 18.87 -7.83
N THR A 44 -14.34 18.39 -6.65
CA THR A 44 -13.53 17.42 -5.92
C THR A 44 -13.99 16.05 -6.35
N ALA A 45 -13.16 15.35 -7.12
CA ALA A 45 -13.36 13.93 -7.31
C ALA A 45 -13.32 13.29 -5.91
N ASP A 46 -14.46 12.81 -5.44
CA ASP A 46 -14.57 11.91 -4.30
C ASP A 46 -13.75 10.66 -4.64
N ASN A 47 -12.45 10.70 -4.32
CA ASN A 47 -11.59 9.55 -4.41
C ASN A 47 -11.99 8.65 -3.25
N SER A 48 -12.89 7.72 -3.54
CA SER A 48 -13.40 6.74 -2.60
C SER A 48 -12.23 6.06 -1.91
N ASN A 49 -12.00 6.47 -0.66
CA ASN A 49 -10.96 6.02 0.25
C ASN A 49 -10.82 4.48 0.18
N SER A 50 -9.84 3.99 -0.58
CA SER A 50 -9.47 2.58 -0.68
C SER A 50 -8.65 2.10 0.52
N GLY A 51 -8.55 2.93 1.56
CA GLY A 51 -7.77 2.63 2.76
C GLY A 51 -8.11 1.26 3.34
N TYR A 52 -7.10 0.40 3.40
CA TYR A 52 -7.20 -0.91 4.00
C TYR A 52 -7.51 -0.78 5.51
N THR A 53 -8.59 -1.42 5.94
CA THR A 53 -9.08 -1.42 7.34
C THR A 53 -9.11 -2.82 7.96
N GLY A 54 -8.43 -3.77 7.32
CA GLY A 54 -8.47 -5.18 7.70
C GLY A 54 -7.52 -5.58 8.83
N LEU A 55 -7.33 -6.89 8.98
CA LEU A 55 -6.46 -7.47 10.00
C LEU A 55 -4.97 -7.39 9.65
N ASP A 56 -4.15 -6.92 10.59
CA ASP A 56 -2.69 -6.90 10.44
C ASP A 56 -1.98 -8.14 11.01
N SER A 57 -2.72 -9.12 11.53
CA SER A 57 -2.14 -10.38 12.03
C SER A 57 -1.86 -11.36 10.89
N GLN A 58 -0.84 -12.20 11.02
CA GLN A 58 -0.57 -13.24 10.02
C GLN A 58 -1.72 -14.25 9.97
N ALA A 59 -2.20 -14.56 8.77
CA ALA A 59 -3.27 -15.53 8.56
C ALA A 59 -2.80 -16.95 8.91
N THR A 60 -3.71 -17.79 9.39
CA THR A 60 -3.50 -19.25 9.39
C THR A 60 -4.08 -19.80 8.10
N VAL A 61 -3.27 -20.45 7.26
CA VAL A 61 -3.73 -20.98 5.97
C VAL A 61 -4.35 -22.36 6.16
N ASP A 62 -5.63 -22.51 5.78
CA ASP A 62 -6.34 -23.79 5.79
C ASP A 62 -7.35 -23.90 4.63
N GLU A 63 -8.04 -25.04 4.52
CA GLU A 63 -8.99 -25.28 3.42
C GLU A 63 -10.18 -24.32 3.42
N SER A 64 -10.52 -23.69 4.55
CA SER A 64 -11.68 -22.81 4.67
C SER A 64 -11.43 -21.40 4.11
N ASN A 65 -10.16 -20.96 4.10
CA ASN A 65 -9.77 -19.62 3.64
C ASN A 65 -8.79 -19.62 2.46
N ALA A 66 -8.30 -20.78 2.03
CA ALA A 66 -7.30 -20.88 0.95
C ALA A 66 -7.71 -20.17 -0.34
N LYS A 67 -9.00 -20.22 -0.71
CA LYS A 67 -9.49 -19.53 -1.91
C LYS A 67 -9.35 -18.02 -1.78
N ASP A 68 -9.78 -17.45 -0.65
CA ASP A 68 -9.74 -16.00 -0.41
C ASP A 68 -8.29 -15.50 -0.37
N LEU A 69 -7.42 -16.25 0.31
CA LEU A 69 -5.99 -15.95 0.37
C LEU A 69 -5.29 -16.10 -0.98
N ALA A 70 -5.73 -17.04 -1.83
CA ALA A 70 -5.25 -17.19 -3.18
C ALA A 70 -5.66 -16.01 -4.09
N ILE A 71 -6.89 -15.50 -3.93
CA ILE A 71 -7.34 -14.28 -4.61
C ILE A 71 -6.52 -13.09 -4.13
N ALA A 72 -6.31 -12.95 -2.81
CA ALA A 72 -5.45 -11.91 -2.25
C ALA A 72 -4.04 -11.96 -2.88
N ALA A 73 -3.42 -13.15 -2.91
CA ALA A 73 -2.11 -13.36 -3.51
C ALA A 73 -2.08 -12.92 -4.99
N ALA A 74 -3.06 -13.34 -5.78
CA ALA A 74 -3.13 -13.01 -7.20
C ALA A 74 -3.42 -11.53 -7.46
N SER A 75 -4.28 -10.89 -6.67
CA SER A 75 -4.57 -9.47 -6.83
C SER A 75 -3.37 -8.61 -6.38
N GLY A 76 -2.69 -8.97 -5.30
CA GLY A 76 -1.54 -8.21 -4.82
C GLY A 76 -0.33 -8.28 -5.74
N ILE A 77 -0.03 -9.44 -6.36
CA ILE A 77 1.04 -9.49 -7.37
C ILE A 77 0.66 -8.81 -8.68
N ALA A 78 -0.63 -8.76 -9.03
CA ALA A 78 -1.09 -8.01 -10.19
C ALA A 78 -0.90 -6.51 -9.97
N GLN A 79 -1.33 -6.00 -8.81
CA GLN A 79 -1.06 -4.64 -8.37
C GLN A 79 0.44 -4.34 -8.38
N ALA A 80 1.26 -5.28 -7.90
CA ALA A 80 2.72 -5.17 -7.90
C ALA A 80 3.31 -4.88 -9.28
N VAL A 81 2.88 -5.65 -10.27
CA VAL A 81 3.37 -5.55 -11.64
C VAL A 81 2.91 -4.25 -12.27
N GLU A 82 1.66 -3.85 -12.02
CA GLU A 82 1.13 -2.58 -12.51
C GLU A 82 1.91 -1.38 -11.95
N GLU A 83 2.24 -1.42 -10.66
CA GLU A 83 2.97 -0.36 -9.97
C GLU A 83 4.48 -0.36 -10.24
N GLU A 84 5.09 -1.51 -10.56
CA GLU A 84 6.53 -1.60 -10.89
C GLU A 84 6.90 -0.71 -12.09
N SER A 85 5.99 -0.59 -13.06
CA SER A 85 6.16 0.25 -14.24
C SER A 85 5.97 1.75 -13.99
N ILE A 86 5.62 2.12 -12.75
CA ILE A 86 5.36 3.49 -12.35
C ILE A 86 6.53 4.03 -11.52
N SER A 87 7.17 5.07 -12.02
CA SER A 87 8.09 5.86 -11.20
C SER A 87 7.27 6.72 -10.25
N ALA A 88 7.61 6.71 -8.96
CA ALA A 88 6.91 7.52 -7.99
C ALA A 88 7.00 9.02 -8.32
N PRO A 89 5.87 9.76 -8.30
CA PRO A 89 5.84 11.16 -8.67
C PRO A 89 6.81 12.08 -7.94
N PHE A 90 7.28 11.68 -6.76
CA PHE A 90 8.00 12.60 -5.88
C PHE A 90 9.32 12.04 -5.35
N SER A 91 10.41 12.56 -5.91
CA SER A 91 11.65 12.83 -5.18
C SER A 91 11.55 14.11 -4.32
N VAL A 92 10.40 14.80 -4.36
CA VAL A 92 10.10 16.08 -3.68
C VAL A 92 10.15 16.02 -2.14
N PRO A 93 9.84 14.90 -1.42
CA PRO A 93 10.11 14.81 0.01
C PRO A 93 11.60 14.87 0.30
N GLY A 94 12.45 14.43 -0.63
CA GLY A 94 13.89 14.43 -0.41
C GLY A 94 14.50 15.83 -0.28
N ALA A 95 13.86 16.88 -0.79
CA ALA A 95 14.31 18.25 -0.60
C ALA A 95 13.57 18.95 0.57
N ALA A 96 12.28 18.68 0.73
CA ALA A 96 11.45 19.26 1.79
C ALA A 96 11.66 18.60 3.17
N ALA A 97 12.03 17.32 3.25
CA ALA A 97 12.38 16.60 4.48
C ALA A 97 13.76 16.95 5.05
N ARG A 98 14.58 17.73 4.33
CA ARG A 98 15.90 18.16 4.83
C ARG A 98 15.84 19.41 5.73
N SER A 99 14.67 20.05 5.85
CA SER A 99 14.50 21.24 6.67
C SER A 99 13.82 20.86 7.99
N TYR A 100 14.56 20.92 9.10
CA TYR A 100 14.06 20.67 10.46
C TYR A 100 12.94 21.62 10.90
N GLU A 101 12.69 22.67 10.12
CA GLU A 101 11.60 23.61 10.29
C GLU A 101 11.06 23.91 8.88
N PRO A 102 9.77 23.65 8.56
CA PRO A 102 9.19 24.26 7.38
C PRO A 102 9.32 25.78 7.55
N THR A 103 10.15 26.42 6.75
CA THR A 103 10.22 27.88 6.72
C THR A 103 8.87 28.43 6.26
N GLU A 104 8.53 29.69 6.54
CA GLU A 104 7.36 30.33 5.93
C GLU A 104 7.34 30.21 4.39
N GLU A 105 8.51 30.02 3.76
CA GLU A 105 8.64 29.74 2.32
C GLU A 105 8.15 28.33 1.95
N MET A 106 8.32 27.31 2.80
CA MET A 106 7.70 25.99 2.60
C MET A 106 6.17 26.04 2.73
N HIS A 107 5.63 26.97 3.52
CA HIS A 107 4.18 27.23 3.56
C HIS A 107 3.64 27.85 2.26
N GLN A 108 4.52 28.34 1.39
CA GLN A 108 4.17 28.92 0.08
C GLN A 108 4.78 28.11 -1.08
N GLN A 109 4.92 26.79 -0.93
CA GLN A 109 5.38 25.97 -2.05
C GLN A 109 4.52 26.24 -3.28
N THR A 110 5.17 26.70 -4.34
CA THR A 110 4.50 27.07 -5.58
C THR A 110 4.31 25.84 -6.46
N THR A 111 3.29 25.88 -7.33
CA THR A 111 3.09 24.88 -8.39
C THR A 111 4.38 24.50 -9.12
N ALA A 112 5.28 25.47 -9.36
CA ALA A 112 6.53 25.23 -10.08
C ALA A 112 7.55 24.39 -9.30
N GLU A 113 7.47 24.35 -7.98
CA GLU A 113 8.38 23.57 -7.12
C GLU A 113 7.91 22.13 -6.94
N VAL A 114 6.59 21.92 -6.89
CA VAL A 114 5.98 20.59 -6.74
C VAL A 114 5.83 19.90 -8.10
N CYS A 115 5.37 20.65 -9.12
CA CYS A 115 5.14 20.17 -10.48
C CYS A 115 6.20 20.74 -11.43
N THR A 116 7.42 20.24 -11.29
CA THR A 116 8.62 20.78 -11.97
C THR A 116 8.54 20.82 -13.50
N GLN A 117 7.67 20.01 -14.12
CA GLN A 117 7.49 19.95 -15.58
C GLN A 117 6.12 20.48 -16.06
N GLY A 118 5.39 21.17 -15.18
CA GLY A 118 4.06 21.71 -15.47
C GLY A 118 2.94 20.91 -14.80
N GLY A 119 1.73 21.43 -14.93
CA GLY A 119 0.59 21.02 -14.10
C GLY A 119 0.31 22.05 -13.02
N GLU A 120 -0.47 21.66 -12.03
CA GLU A 120 -0.90 22.51 -10.93
C GLU A 120 -0.76 21.80 -9.59
N ALA A 121 -0.24 22.52 -8.58
CA ALA A 121 -0.25 22.09 -7.19
C ALA A 121 -0.95 23.15 -6.34
N ILE A 122 -1.98 22.72 -5.62
CA ILE A 122 -2.78 23.57 -4.74
C ILE A 122 -2.51 23.11 -3.32
N VAL A 123 -2.01 24.01 -2.48
CA VAL A 123 -1.90 23.77 -1.04
C VAL A 123 -3.30 23.83 -0.45
N GLU A 124 -3.80 22.69 0.03
CA GLU A 124 -5.12 22.60 0.68
C GLU A 124 -5.02 22.91 2.18
N GLU A 125 -4.00 22.35 2.83
CA GLU A 125 -3.86 22.38 4.27
C GLU A 125 -2.39 22.43 4.68
N VAL A 126 -2.10 23.27 5.67
CA VAL A 126 -0.84 23.26 6.41
C VAL A 126 -1.18 23.37 7.89
N THR A 127 -0.91 22.31 8.63
CA THR A 127 -1.27 22.21 10.05
C THR A 127 -0.02 21.92 10.89
N GLU A 128 0.14 22.72 11.95
CA GLU A 128 1.16 22.52 12.96
C GLU A 128 0.59 21.74 14.14
N GLU A 129 1.08 20.53 14.38
CA GLU A 129 0.69 19.70 15.53
C GLU A 129 1.78 19.68 16.60
N THR A 130 1.50 19.10 17.77
CA THR A 130 2.45 19.15 18.91
C THR A 130 3.82 18.56 18.58
N ASP A 131 3.87 17.48 17.80
CA ASP A 131 5.08 16.70 17.49
C ASP A 131 5.38 16.55 16.00
N HIS A 132 4.49 17.03 15.12
CA HIS A 132 4.64 16.91 13.67
C HIS A 132 4.02 18.10 12.91
N TRP A 133 4.32 18.17 11.62
CA TRP A 133 3.68 19.05 10.64
C TRP A 133 2.90 18.21 9.64
N VAL A 134 1.74 18.69 9.21
CA VAL A 134 0.93 18.07 8.14
C VAL A 134 0.80 19.07 7.00
N ASN A 135 1.10 18.62 5.79
CA ASN A 135 0.87 19.37 4.55
C ASN A 135 0.01 18.53 3.62
N VAL A 136 -1.00 19.15 3.01
CA VAL A 136 -1.87 18.48 2.03
C VAL A 136 -1.86 19.29 0.74
N PHE A 137 -1.61 18.57 -0.36
CA PHE A 137 -1.61 19.11 -1.70
C PHE A 137 -2.67 18.42 -2.55
N SER A 138 -3.42 19.20 -3.32
CA SER A 138 -4.17 18.72 -4.48
C SER A 138 -3.36 19.00 -5.74
N LEU A 139 -3.08 17.95 -6.49
CA LEU A 139 -2.24 17.97 -7.67
C LEU A 139 -3.10 17.68 -8.88
N ASN A 140 -2.98 18.52 -9.90
CA ASN A 140 -3.74 18.39 -11.13
C ASN A 140 -2.78 18.36 -12.32
N ASN A 141 -2.73 17.19 -12.97
CA ASN A 141 -1.86 16.91 -14.09
C ASN A 141 -0.39 17.30 -13.82
N CYS A 142 0.07 17.04 -12.60
CA CYS A 142 1.39 17.39 -12.11
C CYS A 142 2.42 16.51 -12.81
N SER A 143 3.22 17.11 -13.69
CA SER A 143 4.15 16.38 -14.55
C SER A 143 5.52 16.22 -13.90
N TYR A 144 6.06 15.01 -14.00
CA TYR A 144 7.33 14.60 -13.40
C TYR A 144 8.03 13.53 -14.26
N GLY A 145 9.26 13.19 -13.86
CA GLY A 145 10.11 12.21 -14.55
C GLY A 145 11.22 12.88 -15.36
N GLU A 146 11.99 12.13 -16.16
CA GLU A 146 13.03 12.71 -17.02
C GLU A 146 13.09 11.97 -18.36
N GLY A 147 13.53 12.67 -19.42
CA GLY A 147 13.76 12.08 -20.73
C GLY A 147 12.47 11.60 -21.41
N LEU A 148 12.40 10.30 -21.72
CA LEU A 148 11.24 9.67 -22.38
C LEU A 148 10.16 9.19 -21.38
N HIS A 149 10.42 9.31 -20.07
CA HIS A 149 9.55 8.83 -19.02
C HIS A 149 8.90 10.02 -18.32
N ILE A 150 8.03 10.72 -19.06
CA ILE A 150 7.19 11.78 -18.51
C ILE A 150 5.88 11.13 -18.06
N TYR A 151 5.59 11.29 -16.78
CA TYR A 151 4.35 10.90 -16.16
C TYR A 151 3.59 12.14 -15.71
N THR A 152 2.28 12.01 -15.52
CA THR A 152 1.47 13.03 -14.86
C THR A 152 0.70 12.38 -13.71
N PHE A 153 0.62 13.09 -12.59
CA PHE A 153 -0.16 12.67 -11.44
C PHE A 153 -1.30 13.66 -11.20
N THR A 154 -2.51 13.13 -11.04
CA THR A 154 -3.67 13.89 -10.58
C THR A 154 -4.21 13.22 -9.34
N GLY A 155 -4.26 13.94 -8.22
CA GLY A 155 -4.66 13.35 -6.96
C GLY A 155 -4.25 14.17 -5.76
N ARG A 156 -4.34 13.56 -4.59
CA ARG A 156 -4.06 14.21 -3.30
C ARG A 156 -2.83 13.60 -2.68
N VAL A 157 -1.97 14.47 -2.13
CA VAL A 157 -0.78 14.07 -1.39
C VAL A 157 -0.86 14.65 0.01
N ARG A 158 -0.83 13.78 1.01
CA ARG A 158 -0.72 14.16 2.41
C ARG A 158 0.69 13.82 2.89
N HIS A 159 1.39 14.81 3.43
CA HIS A 159 2.74 14.66 3.94
C HIS A 159 2.80 15.02 5.42
N THR A 160 3.33 14.12 6.23
CA THR A 160 3.56 14.29 7.66
C THR A 160 5.05 14.28 7.97
N TYR A 161 5.54 15.28 8.72
CA TYR A 161 6.94 15.39 9.14
C TYR A 161 7.08 15.45 10.65
N SER A 162 8.04 14.72 11.22
CA SER A 162 8.38 14.83 12.63
C SER A 162 9.09 16.16 12.93
N LYS A 163 8.71 16.84 14.02
CA LYS A 163 9.46 18.01 14.54
C LYS A 163 10.73 17.64 15.31
N GLN A 164 10.85 16.36 15.70
CA GLN A 164 11.87 15.88 16.61
C GLN A 164 12.94 15.02 15.91
N SER A 165 12.72 14.69 14.64
CA SER A 165 13.57 13.78 13.88
C SER A 165 13.40 14.00 12.37
N ASN A 166 14.23 13.34 11.56
CA ASN A 166 14.07 13.32 10.10
C ASN A 166 13.00 12.31 9.62
N ALA A 167 12.18 11.75 10.51
CA ALA A 167 11.13 10.81 10.12
C ALA A 167 10.00 11.54 9.39
N PHE A 168 9.45 10.92 8.35
CA PHE A 168 8.35 11.46 7.57
C PHE A 168 7.48 10.33 7.00
N ASP A 169 6.25 10.68 6.64
CA ASP A 169 5.26 9.80 6.03
C ASP A 169 4.54 10.56 4.93
N TYR A 170 4.39 9.97 3.75
CA TYR A 170 3.50 10.52 2.74
C TYR A 170 2.48 9.49 2.27
N VAL A 171 1.25 9.95 2.07
CA VAL A 171 0.14 9.20 1.49
C VAL A 171 -0.23 9.88 0.18
N MET A 172 -0.33 9.11 -0.89
CA MET A 172 -0.63 9.57 -2.23
C MET A 172 -1.81 8.77 -2.77
N THR A 173 -2.91 9.46 -3.01
CA THR A 173 -4.12 8.83 -3.55
C THR A 173 -4.53 9.57 -4.80
N GLY A 174 -4.59 8.87 -5.93
CA GLY A 174 -4.92 9.49 -7.21
C GLY A 174 -4.50 8.63 -8.39
N THR A 175 -4.35 9.27 -9.53
CA THR A 175 -4.15 8.59 -10.81
C THR A 175 -2.82 9.02 -11.41
N VAL A 176 -1.99 8.04 -11.77
CA VAL A 176 -0.76 8.25 -12.54
C VAL A 176 -1.02 7.92 -14.00
N SER A 177 -0.69 8.84 -14.89
CA SER A 177 -0.75 8.66 -16.35
C SER A 177 0.64 8.69 -16.96
N SER A 178 0.91 7.77 -17.88
CA SER A 178 2.14 7.76 -18.70
C SER A 178 1.89 8.43 -20.06
N ALA A 179 2.97 8.85 -20.74
CA ALA A 179 2.90 9.37 -22.12
C ALA A 179 2.25 8.39 -23.13
N SER A 180 2.22 7.09 -22.82
CA SER A 180 1.51 6.05 -23.57
C SER A 180 0.01 5.95 -23.28
N SER A 181 -0.58 6.90 -22.54
CA SER A 181 -2.00 6.94 -22.14
C SER A 181 -2.50 5.76 -21.31
N GLN A 182 -1.58 4.99 -20.70
CA GLN A 182 -1.95 4.08 -19.62
C GLN A 182 -2.06 4.89 -18.33
N SER A 183 -3.15 4.64 -17.61
CA SER A 183 -3.54 5.34 -16.40
C SER A 183 -3.78 4.28 -15.32
N THR A 184 -3.15 4.47 -14.17
CA THR A 184 -3.26 3.56 -13.03
C THR A 184 -3.63 4.38 -11.80
N ASP A 185 -4.62 3.90 -11.06
CA ASP A 185 -4.98 4.46 -9.77
C ASP A 185 -4.03 3.90 -8.70
N ILE A 186 -3.53 4.79 -7.86
CA ILE A 186 -2.59 4.48 -6.79
C ILE A 186 -3.16 4.96 -5.45
N ASP A 187 -2.95 4.17 -4.41
CA ASP A 187 -3.12 4.57 -3.02
C ASP A 187 -1.88 4.13 -2.24
N TRP A 188 -0.84 4.93 -2.36
CA TRP A 188 0.47 4.63 -1.81
C TRP A 188 0.69 5.31 -0.49
N ARG A 189 1.41 4.61 0.38
CA ARG A 189 1.95 5.17 1.59
C ARG A 189 3.42 4.80 1.73
N VAL A 190 4.24 5.80 2.01
CA VAL A 190 5.66 5.61 2.31
C VAL A 190 5.95 6.23 3.67
N ALA A 191 6.43 5.41 4.58
CA ALA A 191 6.79 5.81 5.93
C ALA A 191 8.28 5.59 6.16
N CYS A 192 9.02 6.66 6.42
CA CYS A 192 10.45 6.65 6.64
C CYS A 192 10.80 7.00 8.07
N ASP A 193 11.70 6.23 8.68
CA ASP A 193 12.24 6.55 10.00
C ASP A 193 13.31 7.66 9.93
N ALA A 194 13.83 8.05 11.09
CA ALA A 194 14.85 9.10 11.22
C ALA A 194 16.18 8.77 10.49
N ASN A 195 16.40 7.52 10.10
CA ASN A 195 17.57 7.05 9.36
C ASN A 195 17.26 6.85 7.87
N PHE A 196 16.13 7.36 7.38
CA PHE A 196 15.67 7.18 6.00
C PHE A 196 15.46 5.71 5.60
N ARG A 197 15.15 4.84 6.57
CA ARG A 197 14.66 3.49 6.28
C ARG A 197 13.17 3.59 6.03
N CYS A 198 12.79 3.43 4.78
CA CYS A 198 11.43 3.60 4.32
C CYS A 198 10.73 2.26 4.13
N ASN A 199 9.48 2.18 4.54
CA ASN A 199 8.56 1.11 4.16
C ASN A 199 7.51 1.69 3.23
N MET A 200 7.17 0.94 2.17
CA MET A 200 6.14 1.31 1.22
C MET A 200 4.99 0.30 1.31
N SER A 201 3.78 0.83 1.27
CA SER A 201 2.55 0.05 1.16
C SER A 201 1.67 0.62 0.07
N SER A 202 0.92 -0.24 -0.61
CA SER A 202 -0.15 0.14 -1.52
C SER A 202 -1.46 -0.50 -1.09
N ASP A 203 -2.52 0.29 -1.00
CA ASP A 203 -3.88 -0.17 -0.77
C ASP A 203 -4.61 -0.22 -2.12
N PHE A 204 -5.35 -1.29 -2.39
CA PHE A 204 -5.94 -1.50 -3.71
C PHE A 204 -7.21 -2.35 -3.63
N GLN A 205 -8.04 -2.28 -4.67
CA GLN A 205 -9.20 -3.17 -4.82
C GLN A 205 -8.79 -4.43 -5.59
N GLY A 206 -8.99 -5.60 -4.99
CA GLY A 206 -8.67 -6.87 -5.64
C GLY A 206 -9.76 -7.35 -6.59
N PHE A 207 -9.52 -8.51 -7.22
CA PHE A 207 -10.40 -9.07 -8.26
C PHE A 207 -11.82 -9.40 -7.78
N ASP A 208 -12.01 -9.54 -6.46
CA ASP A 208 -13.29 -9.80 -5.82
C ASP A 208 -13.94 -8.54 -5.22
N GLY A 209 -13.39 -7.36 -5.49
CA GLY A 209 -13.91 -6.07 -5.03
C GLY A 209 -13.58 -5.73 -3.58
N ARG A 210 -12.89 -6.60 -2.84
CA ARG A 210 -12.42 -6.31 -1.47
C ARG A 210 -11.18 -5.40 -1.51
N SER A 211 -10.96 -4.63 -0.44
CA SER A 211 -9.77 -3.80 -0.28
C SER A 211 -8.64 -4.61 0.37
N TYR A 212 -7.48 -4.60 -0.27
CA TYR A 212 -6.26 -5.27 0.17
C TYR A 212 -5.15 -4.25 0.41
N ARG A 213 -4.10 -4.70 1.09
CA ARG A 213 -2.83 -3.97 1.19
C ARG A 213 -1.69 -4.86 0.74
N VAL A 214 -0.70 -4.28 0.09
CA VAL A 214 0.57 -4.95 -0.17
C VAL A 214 1.73 -4.13 0.39
N THR A 215 2.74 -4.83 0.92
CA THR A 215 3.97 -4.24 1.48
C THR A 215 5.18 -5.07 1.10
N GLU A 216 6.38 -4.49 1.18
CA GLU A 216 7.65 -5.21 0.98
C GLU A 216 7.71 -5.92 -0.39
N ILE A 217 7.24 -5.24 -1.44
CA ILE A 217 7.07 -5.85 -2.77
C ILE A 217 8.37 -5.81 -3.57
N GLU A 218 8.71 -6.94 -4.16
CA GLU A 218 9.81 -7.09 -5.10
C GLU A 218 9.27 -7.77 -6.34
N VAL A 219 9.34 -7.10 -7.49
CA VAL A 219 8.95 -7.64 -8.80
C VAL A 219 10.17 -7.63 -9.71
N THR A 220 10.31 -8.68 -10.51
CA THR A 220 11.31 -8.75 -11.58
C THR A 220 10.63 -9.15 -12.88
N ASP A 221 10.92 -8.46 -13.97
CA ASP A 221 10.55 -8.82 -15.34
C ASP A 221 11.76 -9.39 -16.10
N ASP A 222 11.55 -10.44 -16.89
CA ASP A 222 12.57 -11.00 -17.80
C ASP A 222 12.67 -10.26 -19.15
N GLY A 223 11.78 -9.28 -19.39
CA GLY A 223 11.67 -8.51 -20.62
C GLY A 223 10.76 -9.13 -21.68
N ASN A 224 10.12 -10.25 -21.38
CA ASN A 224 9.10 -10.92 -22.21
C ASN A 224 7.74 -11.00 -21.49
N SER A 225 7.50 -10.11 -20.51
CA SER A 225 6.28 -10.12 -19.69
C SER A 225 6.12 -11.41 -18.87
N VAL A 226 7.26 -11.97 -18.45
CA VAL A 226 7.33 -13.08 -17.49
C VAL A 226 7.91 -12.53 -16.20
N TYR A 227 7.12 -12.66 -15.14
CA TYR A 227 7.37 -12.00 -13.87
C TYR A 227 7.70 -12.99 -12.77
N THR A 228 8.52 -12.54 -11.83
CA THR A 228 8.56 -13.10 -10.47
C THR A 228 8.24 -12.00 -9.49
N ALA A 229 7.59 -12.36 -8.39
CA ALA A 229 7.18 -11.44 -7.34
C ALA A 229 7.36 -12.07 -5.95
N ALA A 230 7.74 -11.26 -4.99
CA ALA A 230 7.72 -11.58 -3.57
C ALA A 230 7.22 -10.38 -2.77
N GLY A 231 6.56 -10.65 -1.64
CA GLY A 231 6.12 -9.59 -0.73
C GLY A 231 5.06 -10.06 0.23
N ARG A 232 4.46 -9.12 0.96
CA ARG A 232 3.40 -9.40 1.93
C ARG A 232 2.09 -8.79 1.50
N ILE A 233 1.05 -9.60 1.44
CA ILE A 233 -0.30 -9.19 1.03
C ILE A 233 -1.27 -9.41 2.19
N TYR A 234 -2.09 -8.40 2.45
CA TYR A 234 -3.07 -8.36 3.53
C TYR A 234 -4.48 -8.56 2.98
N ASP A 235 -5.10 -9.68 3.35
CA ASP A 235 -6.54 -9.90 3.16
C ASP A 235 -7.31 -9.19 4.28
N PRO A 236 -8.45 -8.53 3.98
CA PRO A 236 -9.14 -7.73 4.99
C PRO A 236 -9.78 -8.56 6.11
N ILE A 237 -10.05 -9.84 5.88
CA ILE A 237 -10.78 -10.73 6.79
C ILE A 237 -9.82 -11.69 7.49
N HIS A 238 -8.84 -12.22 6.76
CA HIS A 238 -8.00 -13.33 7.23
C HIS A 238 -6.63 -12.89 7.75
N GLY A 239 -6.22 -11.65 7.46
CA GLY A 239 -4.89 -11.14 7.81
C GLY A 239 -3.89 -11.25 6.67
N TYR A 240 -2.60 -11.20 6.99
CA TYR A 240 -1.55 -11.20 5.97
C TYR A 240 -0.97 -12.58 5.67
N ILE A 241 -0.51 -12.74 4.42
CA ILE A 241 0.30 -13.84 3.92
C ILE A 241 1.57 -13.30 3.28
N ASP A 242 2.67 -14.05 3.39
CA ASP A 242 3.88 -13.78 2.62
C ASP A 242 3.82 -14.59 1.32
N VAL A 243 3.98 -13.93 0.18
CA VAL A 243 3.84 -14.51 -1.16
C VAL A 243 5.19 -14.56 -1.85
N THR A 244 5.44 -15.66 -2.57
CA THR A 244 6.62 -15.86 -3.40
C THR A 244 6.25 -16.60 -4.67
N THR A 245 6.85 -16.23 -5.80
CA THR A 245 6.72 -16.99 -7.04
C THR A 245 7.43 -18.35 -6.97
N GLU A 246 6.72 -19.43 -7.29
CA GLU A 246 7.30 -20.77 -7.49
C GLU A 246 7.61 -21.02 -8.97
N ILE A 247 6.65 -20.68 -9.84
CA ILE A 247 6.77 -20.78 -11.29
C ILE A 247 6.50 -19.37 -11.84
N PRO A 248 7.42 -18.75 -12.60
CA PRO A 248 7.23 -17.44 -13.17
C PRO A 248 5.87 -17.30 -13.86
N PHE A 249 5.23 -16.16 -13.68
CA PHE A 249 3.85 -15.92 -14.10
C PHE A 249 3.77 -14.88 -15.22
N THR A 250 2.64 -14.85 -15.92
CA THR A 250 2.41 -13.91 -17.04
C THR A 250 1.16 -13.07 -16.80
N MET A 251 1.21 -11.80 -17.23
CA MET A 251 0.11 -10.82 -17.10
C MET A 251 -0.52 -10.54 -18.48
N GLY A 252 -1.01 -11.59 -19.14
CA GLY A 252 -1.46 -11.53 -20.54
C GLY A 252 -2.98 -11.46 -20.75
N CYS A 253 -3.77 -11.41 -19.68
CA CYS A 253 -5.22 -11.47 -19.76
C CYS A 253 -5.85 -10.07 -19.82
N GLU A 254 -6.89 -9.91 -20.65
CA GLU A 254 -7.57 -8.62 -20.86
C GLU A 254 -8.17 -8.01 -19.57
N ASN A 255 -8.44 -8.85 -18.58
CA ASN A 255 -9.00 -8.47 -17.28
C ASN A 255 -7.93 -8.23 -16.20
N GLY A 256 -6.65 -8.17 -16.56
CA GLY A 256 -5.54 -7.94 -15.62
C GLY A 256 -5.17 -9.15 -14.76
N GLN A 257 -5.81 -10.30 -14.96
CA GLN A 257 -5.49 -11.51 -14.19
C GLN A 257 -4.25 -12.22 -14.72
N PRO A 258 -3.54 -12.98 -13.86
CA PRO A 258 -2.44 -13.81 -14.32
C PRO A 258 -2.93 -14.94 -15.24
N GLY A 259 -2.25 -15.13 -16.38
CA GLY A 259 -2.63 -16.12 -17.39
C GLY A 259 -2.00 -17.49 -17.20
N SER A 260 -0.82 -17.54 -16.58
CA SER A 260 -0.07 -18.76 -16.28
C SER A 260 0.91 -18.52 -15.13
N GLY A 261 1.41 -19.60 -14.52
CA GLY A 261 2.42 -19.56 -13.46
C GLY A 261 1.90 -20.11 -12.13
N ARG A 262 2.71 -19.99 -11.07
CA ARG A 262 2.34 -20.46 -9.74
C ARG A 262 2.97 -19.61 -8.66
N LEU A 263 2.15 -19.24 -7.67
CA LEU A 263 2.59 -18.55 -6.46
C LEU A 263 2.38 -19.43 -5.25
N ASN A 264 3.32 -19.38 -4.32
CA ASN A 264 3.17 -19.90 -2.97
C ASN A 264 2.83 -18.76 -2.02
N PHE A 265 1.94 -19.03 -1.07
CA PHE A 265 1.62 -18.14 0.03
C PHE A 265 1.76 -18.85 1.37
N THR A 266 2.42 -18.19 2.31
CA THR A 266 2.74 -18.72 3.64
C THR A 266 2.10 -17.85 4.72
N GLY A 267 1.42 -18.50 5.65
CA GLY A 267 0.85 -17.91 6.85
C GLY A 267 1.62 -18.30 8.12
N THR A 268 0.95 -18.13 9.26
CA THR A 268 1.51 -18.41 10.58
C THR A 268 1.82 -19.90 10.75
N ASP A 269 2.72 -20.22 11.67
CA ASP A 269 3.17 -21.59 11.95
C ASP A 269 3.58 -22.41 10.71
N GLN A 270 4.05 -21.72 9.65
CA GLN A 270 4.41 -22.32 8.35
C GLN A 270 3.25 -23.03 7.65
N THR A 271 2.00 -22.66 7.97
CA THR A 271 0.87 -23.04 7.14
C THR A 271 1.04 -22.42 5.76
N PHE A 272 0.80 -23.19 4.69
CA PHE A 272 1.03 -22.70 3.33
C PHE A 272 0.04 -23.29 2.33
N GLY A 273 -0.13 -22.58 1.23
CA GLY A 273 -0.86 -23.00 0.05
C GLY A 273 -0.24 -22.41 -1.22
N TYR A 274 -0.81 -22.79 -2.36
CA TYR A 274 -0.42 -22.25 -3.65
C TYR A 274 -1.64 -21.93 -4.50
N ILE A 275 -1.44 -20.97 -5.40
CA ILE A 275 -2.33 -20.72 -6.54
C ILE A 275 -1.56 -20.97 -7.82
N GLU A 276 -2.12 -21.82 -8.68
CA GLU A 276 -1.63 -22.09 -10.03
C GLU A 276 -2.59 -21.48 -11.04
N PHE A 277 -2.07 -20.63 -11.91
CA PHE A 277 -2.82 -20.00 -12.98
C PHE A 277 -2.81 -20.94 -14.19
N VAL A 278 -4.00 -21.40 -14.59
CA VAL A 278 -4.16 -22.36 -15.70
C VAL A 278 -4.50 -21.63 -16.99
N SER A 279 -5.33 -20.59 -16.89
CA SER A 279 -5.73 -19.72 -18.00
C SER A 279 -6.27 -18.39 -17.48
N CYS A 280 -6.60 -17.47 -18.40
CA CYS A 280 -7.30 -16.22 -18.07
C CYS A 280 -8.69 -16.38 -17.44
N THR A 281 -9.19 -17.61 -17.32
CA THR A 281 -10.51 -17.91 -16.74
C THR A 281 -10.47 -18.94 -15.61
N GLU A 282 -9.33 -19.61 -15.39
CA GLU A 282 -9.22 -20.74 -14.48
C GLU A 282 -7.92 -20.72 -13.67
N TYR A 283 -8.04 -21.04 -12.39
CA TYR A 283 -6.92 -21.24 -11.48
C TYR A 283 -7.19 -22.42 -10.54
N VAL A 284 -6.12 -22.99 -10.01
CA VAL A 284 -6.16 -24.10 -9.05
C VAL A 284 -5.57 -23.62 -7.73
N VAL A 285 -6.25 -23.91 -6.63
CA VAL A 285 -5.74 -23.62 -5.28
C VAL A 285 -5.60 -24.93 -4.50
N ALA A 286 -4.50 -25.07 -3.78
CA ALA A 286 -4.32 -26.15 -2.82
C ALA A 286 -3.59 -25.66 -1.56
N THR A 287 -3.78 -26.39 -0.47
CA THR A 287 -2.99 -26.24 0.76
C THR A 287 -2.15 -27.48 0.98
N SER A 288 -1.15 -27.37 1.85
CA SER A 288 -0.23 -28.47 2.20
C SER A 288 -0.91 -29.78 2.63
N ASN A 289 -2.09 -29.69 3.24
CA ASN A 289 -2.84 -30.83 3.78
C ASN A 289 -4.17 -31.08 3.03
N GLY A 290 -4.47 -30.26 2.02
CA GLY A 290 -5.78 -30.23 1.40
C GLY A 290 -5.82 -30.76 -0.03
N THR A 291 -7.04 -30.91 -0.55
CA THR A 291 -7.25 -31.26 -1.95
C THR A 291 -7.08 -30.02 -2.83
N ALA A 292 -6.45 -30.18 -3.99
CA ALA A 292 -6.42 -29.14 -5.01
C ALA A 292 -7.80 -28.95 -5.63
N ASN A 293 -8.30 -27.73 -5.63
CA ASN A 293 -9.61 -27.37 -6.19
C ASN A 293 -9.42 -26.38 -7.34
N SER A 294 -10.12 -26.63 -8.45
CA SER A 294 -10.22 -25.69 -9.57
C SER A 294 -11.31 -24.66 -9.32
N TYR A 295 -11.04 -23.43 -9.69
CA TYR A 295 -11.96 -22.30 -9.62
C TYR A 295 -11.93 -21.51 -10.92
N THR A 296 -12.99 -20.75 -11.13
CA THR A 296 -13.04 -19.70 -12.15
C THR A 296 -12.97 -18.34 -11.47
N TRP A 297 -12.43 -17.37 -12.18
CA TRP A 297 -12.43 -15.97 -11.76
C TRP A 297 -13.85 -15.39 -11.68
#